data_AF-A0A920BV66-F1
#
_entry.id   AF-A0A920BV66-F1
#
_cell.length_a   1.000
_cell.length_b   1.000
_cell.length_c   1.000
_cell.angle_alpha   90.00
_cell.angle_beta   90.00
_cell.angle_gamma   90.00
#
_symmetry.space_group_name_H-M   'P 1'
#
loop_
_entity.id
_entity.type
_entity.pdbx_description
1 polymer ?
#
loop_
_entity_poly.entity_id
_entity_poly.type
_entity_poly.pdbx_seq_one_letter_code
_entity_poly.pdbx_strand_id
1 'polypeptide(L)'
;MLEDEIAYSQKFIEVIEKEEALLQLNEQLNLLKETVADDIKQLQFSKDQYGKFGHKTADTSFFEYKTHLTMNEKRIITAELSYWRKKDGKQLETLIEKNAEARMDVCKAGHMAIRKARQGRKNVGTN
;
A
#
# COMPACT_ATOMS: atom_id res chain seq x y z
N MET A 1 17.26 15.91 4.18
CA MET A 1 17.62 15.69 2.77
C MET A 1 16.40 15.23 1.97
N LEU A 2 15.92 13.99 2.09
CA LEU A 2 14.76 13.52 1.29
C LEU A 2 13.44 14.26 1.61
N GLU A 3 13.16 14.55 2.89
CA GLU A 3 11.96 15.31 3.28
C GLU A 3 12.01 16.76 2.76
N ASP A 4 13.20 17.34 2.67
CA ASP A 4 13.42 18.70 2.16
C ASP A 4 13.20 18.77 0.63
N GLU A 5 13.63 17.73 -0.09
CA GLU A 5 13.42 17.58 -1.55
C GLU A 5 11.95 17.42 -1.91
N ILE A 6 11.19 16.65 -1.11
CA ILE A 6 9.74 16.51 -1.29
C ILE A 6 9.03 17.83 -1.02
N ALA A 7 9.42 18.54 0.04
CA ALA A 7 8.86 19.84 0.38
C ALA A 7 9.16 20.90 -0.70
N TYR A 8 10.35 20.86 -1.31
CA TYR A 8 10.68 21.72 -2.44
C TYR A 8 9.82 21.39 -3.67
N SER A 9 9.68 20.11 -3.98
CA SER A 9 8.89 19.65 -5.13
C SER A 9 7.40 20.04 -5.01
N GLN A 10 6.83 19.96 -3.81
CA GLN A 10 5.46 20.41 -3.54
C GLN A 10 5.29 21.91 -3.77
N LYS A 11 6.19 22.74 -3.24
CA LYS A 11 6.18 24.20 -3.46
C LYS A 11 6.33 24.54 -4.95
N PHE A 12 7.15 23.80 -5.68
CA PHE A 12 7.34 23.99 -7.11
C PHE A 12 6.06 23.69 -7.90
N ILE A 13 5.35 22.61 -7.56
CA ILE A 13 4.05 22.29 -8.15
C ILE A 13 3.04 23.42 -7.87
N GLU A 14 2.97 23.94 -6.64
CA GLU A 14 2.07 25.04 -6.27
C GLU A 14 2.33 26.35 -7.02
N VAL A 15 3.60 26.64 -7.34
CA VAL A 15 3.98 27.83 -8.12
C VAL A 15 3.58 27.67 -9.58
N ILE A 16 3.81 26.49 -10.16
CA ILE A 16 3.47 26.20 -11.56
C ILE A 16 1.96 26.18 -11.77
N GLU A 17 1.18 25.64 -10.84
CA GLU A 17 -0.28 25.61 -10.95
C GLU A 17 -0.93 27.01 -10.96
N LYS A 18 -0.24 28.03 -10.43
CA LYS A 18 -0.70 29.44 -10.47
C LYS A 18 -0.41 30.11 -11.81
N GLU A 19 0.51 29.58 -12.61
CA GLU A 19 0.80 30.09 -13.94
C GLU A 19 0.02 29.30 -15.00
N GLU A 20 -1.11 29.85 -15.47
CA GLU A 20 -2.00 29.23 -16.49
C GLU A 20 -1.35 29.06 -17.88
N ALA A 21 -0.09 29.47 -18.07
CA ALA A 21 0.55 29.57 -19.39
C ALA A 21 1.13 28.24 -19.94
N LEU A 22 1.10 27.14 -19.18
CA LEU A 22 1.94 25.96 -19.45
C LEU A 22 1.15 24.69 -19.87
N LEU A 23 0.22 24.85 -20.82
CA LEU A 23 -0.56 23.75 -21.41
C LEU A 23 0.29 22.59 -21.96
N GLN A 24 1.54 22.85 -22.38
CA GLN A 24 2.47 21.85 -22.91
C GLN A 24 3.17 21.00 -21.84
N LEU A 25 3.07 21.38 -20.56
CA LEU A 25 3.78 20.74 -19.44
C LEU A 25 2.88 19.85 -18.57
N ASN A 26 1.60 19.71 -18.91
CA ASN A 26 0.63 18.95 -18.11
C ASN A 26 1.05 17.49 -17.89
N GLU A 27 1.62 16.83 -18.90
CA GLU A 27 2.11 15.45 -18.77
C GLU A 27 3.29 15.35 -17.80
N GLN A 28 4.24 16.28 -17.89
CA GLN A 28 5.42 16.32 -17.02
C GLN A 28 5.04 16.66 -15.57
N LEU A 29 4.06 17.55 -15.40
CA LEU A 29 3.51 17.93 -14.10
C LEU A 29 2.77 16.75 -13.45
N ASN A 30 1.98 16.01 -14.23
CA ASN A 30 1.31 14.80 -13.74
C ASN A 30 2.32 13.71 -13.34
N LEU A 31 3.38 13.52 -14.13
CA LEU A 31 4.46 12.60 -13.78
C LEU A 31 5.12 13.00 -12.46
N LEU A 32 5.44 14.30 -12.29
CA LEU A 32 6.05 14.81 -11.06
C LEU A 32 5.14 14.60 -9.84
N LYS A 33 3.83 14.83 -10.00
CA LYS A 33 2.83 14.56 -8.95
C LYS A 33 2.80 13.09 -8.56
N GLU A 34 2.86 12.18 -9.54
CA GLU A 34 2.89 10.74 -9.30
C GLU A 34 4.17 10.33 -8.55
N THR A 35 5.33 10.83 -8.96
CA THR A 35 6.61 10.53 -8.30
C THR A 35 6.63 11.03 -6.86
N VAL A 36 6.20 12.27 -6.61
CA VAL A 36 6.13 12.82 -5.25
C VAL A 36 5.15 12.04 -4.37
N ALA A 37 3.99 11.65 -4.92
CA ALA A 37 3.02 10.84 -4.21
C ALA A 37 3.59 9.45 -3.86
N ASP A 38 4.36 8.84 -4.75
CA ASP A 38 4.98 7.54 -4.50
C ASP A 38 6.12 7.62 -3.48
N ASP A 39 6.94 8.67 -3.50
CA ASP A 39 7.99 8.89 -2.49
C ASP A 39 7.39 9.11 -1.09
N ILE A 40 6.29 9.87 -0.99
CA ILE A 40 5.54 10.05 0.26
C ILE A 40 5.02 8.72 0.77
N LYS A 41 4.42 7.89 -0.09
CA LYS A 41 3.95 6.55 0.31
C LYS A 41 5.11 5.68 0.80
N GLN A 42 6.25 5.69 0.13
CA GLN A 42 7.43 4.93 0.56
C GLN A 42 7.96 5.41 1.92
N LEU A 43 7.97 6.72 2.17
CA LEU A 43 8.30 7.29 3.48
C LEU A 43 7.32 6.85 4.57
N GLN A 44 6.03 6.76 4.25
CA GLN A 44 5.02 6.25 5.19
C GLN A 44 5.25 4.77 5.51
N PHE A 45 5.52 3.94 4.50
CA PHE A 45 5.83 2.52 4.72
C PHE A 45 7.14 2.32 5.49
N SER A 46 8.16 3.14 5.26
CA SER A 46 9.43 3.03 5.98
C SER A 46 9.32 3.37 7.47
N LYS A 47 8.39 4.26 7.82
CA LYS A 47 8.07 4.63 9.21
C LYS A 47 6.99 3.76 9.84
N ASP A 48 6.35 2.86 9.08
CA ASP A 48 5.27 2.01 9.58
C ASP A 48 5.80 0.91 10.52
N GLN A 49 5.58 1.10 11.82
CA GLN A 49 5.92 0.15 12.89
C GLN A 49 5.17 -1.19 12.80
N TYR A 50 4.11 -1.28 12.00
CA TYR A 50 3.25 -2.47 11.89
C TYR A 50 3.69 -3.44 10.78
N GLY A 51 4.49 -2.98 9.82
CA GLY A 51 5.12 -3.81 8.79
C GLY A 51 6.40 -4.46 9.30
N LYS A 52 6.57 -5.78 9.11
CA LYS A 52 7.89 -6.40 9.33
C LYS A 52 8.79 -6.09 8.14
N PHE A 53 9.90 -5.41 8.40
CA PHE A 53 11.04 -5.36 7.50
C PHE A 53 11.80 -6.69 7.60
N GLY A 54 11.64 -7.56 6.61
CA GLY A 54 12.34 -8.83 6.53
C GLY A 54 13.44 -8.80 5.46
N HIS A 55 14.55 -9.47 5.72
CA HIS A 55 15.59 -9.73 4.72
C HIS A 55 15.52 -11.19 4.31
N LYS A 56 15.24 -11.47 3.02
CA LYS A 56 15.34 -12.83 2.44
C LYS A 56 16.71 -13.10 1.83
N THR A 57 17.39 -12.04 1.41
CA THR A 57 18.76 -12.01 0.87
C THR A 57 19.45 -10.77 1.45
N ALA A 58 20.78 -10.77 1.54
CA ALA A 58 21.56 -9.69 2.15
C ALA A 58 21.15 -8.30 1.65
N ASP A 59 20.88 -8.19 0.34
CA ASP A 59 20.67 -6.91 -0.34
C ASP A 59 19.20 -6.52 -0.53
N THR A 60 18.24 -7.33 -0.05
CA THR A 60 16.83 -7.05 -0.27
C THR A 60 16.04 -7.07 1.03
N SER A 61 15.40 -5.94 1.32
CA SER A 61 14.38 -5.85 2.34
C SER A 61 12.98 -5.89 1.76
N PHE A 62 12.03 -6.30 2.59
CA PHE A 62 10.64 -6.45 2.17
C PHE A 62 9.66 -6.19 3.35
N PHE A 63 8.54 -5.50 3.08
CA PHE A 63 7.45 -5.20 4.02
C PHE A 63 6.30 -6.21 4.01
N GLU A 64 6.26 -7.14 4.96
CA GLU A 64 5.22 -8.19 5.02
C GLU A 64 3.94 -7.76 5.74
N TYR A 65 2.85 -7.60 4.97
CA TYR A 65 1.47 -7.61 5.48
C TYR A 65 0.79 -8.95 5.19
N LYS A 66 -0.22 -9.30 5.99
CA LYS A 66 -1.11 -10.42 5.72
C LYS A 66 -2.42 -9.88 5.16
N THR A 67 -2.88 -10.45 4.05
CA THR A 67 -4.22 -10.18 3.52
C THR A 67 -5.05 -11.45 3.69
N HIS A 68 -6.15 -11.33 4.43
CA HIS A 68 -7.16 -12.37 4.57
C HIS A 68 -8.16 -12.20 3.43
N LEU A 69 -8.30 -13.23 2.59
CA LEU A 69 -9.21 -13.26 1.45
C LEU A 69 -10.30 -14.26 1.75
N THR A 70 -11.56 -13.82 1.59
CA THR A 70 -12.74 -14.67 1.69
C THR A 70 -13.58 -14.53 0.43
N MET A 71 -14.26 -15.61 0.05
CA MET A 71 -15.15 -15.63 -1.11
C MET A 71 -16.54 -16.09 -0.69
N ASN A 72 -17.56 -15.38 -1.18
CA ASN A 72 -18.96 -15.69 -0.90
C ASN A 72 -19.53 -16.62 -1.98
N GLU A 73 -20.67 -17.27 -1.71
CA GLU A 73 -21.33 -18.17 -2.68
C GLU A 73 -21.71 -17.47 -3.99
N LYS A 74 -21.93 -16.16 -3.91
CA LYS A 74 -22.17 -15.26 -5.06
C LYS A 74 -20.90 -14.89 -5.83
N ARG A 75 -19.76 -15.52 -5.54
CA ARG A 75 -18.41 -15.26 -6.12
C ARG A 75 -17.87 -13.85 -5.86
N ILE A 76 -18.36 -13.18 -4.82
CA ILE A 76 -17.81 -11.89 -4.37
C ILE A 76 -16.58 -12.17 -3.50
N ILE A 77 -15.49 -11.44 -3.74
CA ILE A 77 -14.23 -11.56 -2.99
C ILE A 77 -14.13 -10.37 -2.03
N THR A 78 -13.99 -10.67 -0.73
CA THR A 78 -13.72 -9.68 0.30
C THR A 78 -12.28 -9.85 0.80
N ALA A 79 -11.58 -8.74 1.03
CA ALA A 79 -10.22 -8.72 1.51
C ALA A 79 -10.09 -7.87 2.78
N GLU A 80 -9.42 -8.40 3.81
CA GLU A 80 -9.03 -7.66 5.00
C GLU A 80 -7.51 -7.66 5.15
N LEU A 81 -6.92 -6.48 5.38
CA LEU A 81 -5.49 -6.33 5.62
C LEU A 81 -5.20 -6.35 7.12
N SER A 82 -4.27 -7.21 7.54
CA SER A 82 -3.86 -7.35 8.93
C SER A 82 -2.33 -7.25 9.08
N TYR A 83 -1.90 -6.79 10.27
CA TYR A 83 -0.48 -6.73 10.60
C TYR A 83 0.08 -8.13 10.87
N TRP A 84 1.35 -8.39 10.53
CA TRP A 84 1.94 -9.71 10.66
C TRP A 84 1.88 -10.31 12.08
N ARG A 85 2.11 -9.48 13.11
CA ARG A 85 2.08 -9.88 14.54
C ARG A 85 0.68 -10.26 15.05
N LYS A 86 -0.40 -10.03 14.27
CA LYS A 86 -1.78 -10.25 14.71
C LYS A 86 -2.06 -11.74 14.61
N LYS A 87 -2.61 -12.34 15.67
CA LYS A 87 -3.01 -13.75 15.61
C LYS A 87 -4.21 -13.88 14.67
N ASP A 88 -4.09 -14.79 13.69
CA ASP A 88 -5.07 -14.94 12.61
C ASP A 88 -6.46 -15.38 13.11
N GLY A 89 -6.54 -16.01 14.28
CA GLY A 89 -7.78 -16.57 14.83
C GLY A 89 -8.90 -15.55 15.12
N LYS A 90 -8.58 -14.25 15.27
CA LYS A 90 -9.59 -13.20 15.47
C LYS A 90 -9.99 -12.45 14.20
N GLN A 91 -9.33 -12.72 13.07
CA GLN A 91 -9.58 -11.97 11.83
C GLN A 91 -10.84 -12.45 11.11
N LEU A 92 -11.24 -13.71 11.30
CA LEU A 92 -12.46 -14.23 10.68
C LEU A 92 -13.72 -13.57 11.26
N GLU A 93 -13.76 -13.37 12.58
CA GLU A 93 -14.87 -12.70 13.26
C GLU A 93 -15.03 -11.25 12.78
N THR A 94 -13.94 -10.49 12.71
CA THR A 94 -13.94 -9.10 12.21
C THR A 94 -14.37 -9.01 10.76
N LEU A 95 -13.97 -9.98 9.93
CA LEU A 95 -14.43 -10.09 8.54
C LEU A 95 -15.93 -10.36 8.47
N ILE A 96 -16.46 -11.26 9.28
CA ILE A 96 -17.90 -11.59 9.29
C ILE A 96 -18.72 -10.34 9.69
N GLU A 97 -18.29 -9.62 10.72
CA GLU A 97 -18.95 -8.37 11.16
C GLU A 97 -18.97 -7.32 10.05
N LYS A 98 -17.82 -7.05 9.42
CA LYS A 98 -17.71 -6.08 8.32
C LYS A 98 -18.53 -6.48 7.09
N ASN A 99 -18.55 -7.76 6.75
CA ASN A 99 -19.36 -8.25 5.65
C ASN A 99 -20.86 -8.14 5.99
N ALA A 100 -21.27 -8.43 7.23
CA ALA A 100 -22.64 -8.26 7.68
C ALA A 100 -23.08 -6.79 7.60
N GLU A 101 -22.24 -5.84 8.03
CA GLU A 101 -22.46 -4.40 7.85
C GLU A 101 -22.63 -4.02 6.37
N ALA A 102 -21.80 -4.60 5.49
CA ALA A 102 -21.89 -4.43 4.04
C ALA A 102 -23.05 -5.20 3.38
N ARG A 103 -23.90 -5.89 4.17
CA ARG A 103 -24.99 -6.77 3.70
C ARG A 103 -24.51 -7.89 2.76
N MET A 104 -23.32 -8.41 3.01
CA MET A 104 -22.70 -9.52 2.28
C MET A 104 -22.53 -10.73 3.21
N ASP A 105 -22.91 -11.91 2.74
CA ASP A 105 -22.79 -13.16 3.50
C ASP A 105 -21.46 -13.84 3.22
N VAL A 106 -20.62 -14.02 4.24
CA VAL A 106 -19.39 -14.81 4.12
C VAL A 106 -19.72 -16.30 4.03
N CYS A 107 -19.06 -17.04 3.13
CA CYS A 107 -19.17 -18.49 3.08
C CYS A 107 -18.89 -19.11 4.47
N LYS A 108 -19.90 -19.75 5.07
CA LYS A 108 -19.81 -20.42 6.38
C LYS A 108 -18.78 -21.57 6.41
N ALA A 109 -18.32 -22.03 5.25
CA ALA A 109 -17.37 -23.12 5.08
C ALA A 109 -15.94 -22.80 5.58
N GLY A 110 -15.67 -21.65 6.19
CA GLY A 110 -14.39 -21.37 6.88
C GLY A 110 -13.17 -21.26 5.96
N HIS A 111 -13.36 -21.26 4.64
CA HIS A 111 -12.27 -21.14 3.68
C HIS A 111 -11.79 -19.69 3.59
N MET A 112 -10.78 -19.37 4.39
CA MET A 112 -10.04 -18.11 4.36
C MET A 112 -8.64 -18.38 3.84
N ALA A 113 -8.24 -17.68 2.78
CA ALA A 113 -6.88 -17.74 2.26
C ALA A 113 -6.07 -16.56 2.81
N ILE A 114 -4.84 -16.82 3.26
CA ILE A 114 -3.91 -15.75 3.66
C ILE A 114 -2.90 -15.55 2.55
N ARG A 115 -2.90 -14.36 1.94
CA ARG A 115 -1.86 -13.94 0.99
C ARG A 115 -0.87 -13.02 1.69
N LYS A 116 0.42 -13.29 1.50
CA LYS A 116 1.50 -12.35 1.83
C LYS A 116 1.92 -11.65 0.54
N ALA A 117 1.61 -10.36 0.40
CA ALA A 117 2.04 -9.57 -0.78
C ALA A 117 3.52 -9.21 -0.67
N ARG A 118 4.22 -8.87 -1.77
CA ARG A 118 5.62 -8.37 -1.79
C ARG A 118 5.69 -6.95 -2.33
N GLN A 119 6.16 -5.99 -1.55
CA GLN A 119 6.49 -4.61 -1.89
C GLN A 119 7.93 -4.29 -1.47
N GLY A 120 8.83 -4.26 -2.45
CA GLY A 120 10.24 -3.87 -2.28
C GLY A 120 10.95 -3.93 -3.64
N ARG A 121 11.63 -2.85 -4.01
CA ARG A 121 12.51 -2.82 -5.21
C ARG A 121 13.84 -3.52 -4.86
N LYS A 122 14.40 -4.28 -5.80
CA LYS A 122 15.80 -4.72 -5.68
C LYS A 122 16.66 -3.46 -5.83
N ASN A 123 17.59 -3.23 -4.91
CA ASN A 123 18.69 -2.34 -5.21
C ASN A 123 19.46 -2.98 -6.36
N VAL A 124 19.39 -2.36 -7.55
CA VAL A 124 20.27 -2.73 -8.65
C VAL A 124 21.63 -2.20 -8.25
N GLY A 125 22.47 -3.05 -7.66
CA GLY A 125 23.84 -2.69 -7.33
C GLY A 125 24.55 -2.28 -8.62
N THR A 126 25.02 -1.04 -8.67
CA THR A 126 26.07 -0.63 -9.61
C THR A 126 27.33 -1.39 -9.24
N ASN A 127 27.72 -2.35 -10.08
CA ASN A 127 29.07 -2.91 -10.11
C ASN A 127 30.06 -1.84 -10.57
#